data_AF-A0A444UZ34-F1
#
_entry.id   AF-A0A444UZ34-F1
#
_cell.length_a   1.000
_cell.length_b   1.000
_cell.length_c   1.000
_cell.angle_alpha   90.00
_cell.angle_beta   90.00
_cell.angle_gamma   90.00
#
_symmetry.space_group_name_H-M   'P 1'
#
loop_
_entity.id
_entity.type
_entity.pdbx_description
1 polymer ?
#
loop_
_entity_poly.entity_id
_entity_poly.type
_entity_poly.pdbx_seq_one_letter_code
_entity_poly.pdbx_strand_id
1 'polypeptide(L)'
;MMEKNYRALICGSLFKTRCITCGNVTENHNSPICPALEGKGAPDPDTDDARIPVENLPRCEENGCNGLLRPHVVWFGETLDSNVLTQVEEQLEMCDLCLVVGTSSIVYPAAMFAPQVAARGVPVAEFNMETTPATTRFRFHFQGPCGLTLPPALARHDSEIIS
;
A
#
# COMPACT_ATOMS: atom_id res chain seq x y z
N MET A 1 -19.32 15.02 -14.17
CA MET A 1 -18.71 14.97 -12.84
C MET A 1 -17.28 14.49 -13.08
N MET A 2 -16.26 15.33 -12.89
CA MET A 2 -14.87 14.90 -13.15
C MET A 2 -14.51 13.83 -12.13
N GLU A 3 -14.31 12.59 -12.57
CA GLU A 3 -13.70 11.54 -11.77
C GLU A 3 -12.31 12.00 -11.37
N LYS A 4 -12.13 12.29 -10.08
CA LYS A 4 -10.80 12.48 -9.52
C LYS A 4 -10.22 11.09 -9.27
N ASN A 5 -9.14 10.75 -9.96
CA ASN A 5 -8.34 9.57 -9.64
C ASN A 5 -7.78 9.71 -8.22
N TYR A 6 -8.47 9.14 -7.24
CA TYR A 6 -8.03 9.10 -5.84
C TYR A 6 -7.12 7.90 -5.61
N ARG A 7 -5.97 8.13 -4.96
CA ARG A 7 -5.02 7.08 -4.60
C ARG A 7 -4.56 7.27 -3.16
N ALA A 8 -4.83 6.29 -2.31
CA ALA A 8 -4.35 6.23 -0.93
C ALA A 8 -3.23 5.19 -0.79
N LEU A 9 -2.07 5.62 -0.27
CA LEU A 9 -0.99 4.72 0.13
C LEU A 9 -1.06 4.48 1.64
N ILE A 10 -1.95 3.58 2.06
CA ILE A 10 -2.29 3.38 3.48
C ILE A 10 -1.08 2.97 4.34
N CYS A 11 -0.12 2.21 3.79
CA CYS A 11 1.09 1.77 4.49
C CYS A 11 2.32 2.63 4.14
N GLY A 12 2.15 3.79 3.49
CA GLY A 12 3.25 4.67 3.09
C GLY A 12 3.95 4.25 1.79
N SER A 13 5.22 4.62 1.64
CA SER A 13 6.02 4.40 0.42
C SER A 13 7.48 4.06 0.75
N LEU A 14 8.06 3.10 0.02
CA LEU A 14 9.49 2.79 0.09
C LEU A 14 10.37 3.94 -0.42
N PHE A 15 9.85 4.74 -1.34
CA PHE A 15 10.56 5.89 -1.92
C PHE A 15 10.28 7.20 -1.17
N LYS A 16 9.88 7.10 0.09
CA LYS A 16 9.76 8.24 0.99
C LYS A 16 10.51 7.95 2.29
N THR A 17 11.13 8.97 2.85
CA THR A 17 11.82 8.90 4.15
C THR A 17 11.17 9.84 5.14
N ARG A 18 11.11 9.42 6.41
CA ARG A 18 10.68 10.24 7.54
C ARG A 18 11.86 10.43 8.49
N CYS A 19 12.17 11.67 8.84
CA CYS A 19 13.13 11.97 9.89
C CYS A 19 12.53 11.67 11.26
N ILE A 20 13.24 10.90 12.11
CA ILE A 20 12.75 10.59 13.47
C ILE A 20 12.89 11.76 14.44
N THR A 21 13.65 12.79 14.07
CA THR A 21 13.92 13.97 14.92
C THR A 21 12.97 15.12 14.62
N CYS A 22 12.89 15.58 13.36
CA CYS A 22 12.04 16.72 12.97
C CYS A 22 10.71 16.30 12.34
N GLY A 23 10.52 15.01 12.05
CA GLY A 23 9.28 14.50 11.44
C GLY A 23 9.15 14.76 9.93
N ASN A 24 10.08 15.50 9.32
CA ASN A 24 10.04 15.84 7.89
C ASN A 24 9.92 14.57 7.03
N VAL A 25 9.07 14.64 6.00
CA VAL A 25 8.82 13.55 5.06
C VAL A 25 9.18 14.01 3.67
N THR A 26 10.10 13.30 3.02
CA THR A 26 10.61 13.64 1.69
C THR A 26 10.62 12.42 0.78
N GLU A 27 10.51 12.65 -0.53
CA GLU A 27 10.76 11.61 -1.52
C GLU A 27 12.26 11.35 -1.65
N ASN A 28 12.62 10.08 -1.82
CA ASN A 28 14.00 9.67 -2.00
C ASN A 28 14.05 8.49 -2.99
N HIS A 29 14.69 8.74 -4.13
CA HIS A 29 14.90 7.78 -5.21
C HIS A 29 16.39 7.50 -5.46
N ASN A 30 17.26 7.88 -4.52
CA ASN A 30 18.71 7.71 -4.66
C ASN A 30 19.08 6.22 -4.63
N SER A 31 20.07 5.85 -5.45
CA SER A 31 20.60 4.49 -5.52
C SER A 31 22.14 4.53 -5.49
N PRO A 32 22.78 4.13 -4.37
CA PRO A 32 22.18 3.77 -3.07
C PRO A 32 21.60 5.01 -2.34
N ILE A 33 20.71 4.77 -1.37
CA ILE A 33 20.12 5.86 -0.56
C ILE A 33 21.15 6.62 0.28
N CYS A 34 22.22 5.95 0.70
CA CYS A 34 23.43 6.55 1.22
C CYS A 34 24.67 5.71 0.83
N PRO A 35 25.88 6.29 0.79
CA PRO A 35 27.09 5.57 0.38
C PRO A 35 27.38 4.32 1.21
N ALA A 36 27.10 4.32 2.52
CA ALA A 36 27.37 3.19 3.39
C ALA A 36 26.56 1.93 3.06
N LEU A 37 25.44 2.07 2.35
CA LEU A 37 24.59 0.97 1.91
C LEU A 37 24.98 0.41 0.54
N GLU A 38 26.02 0.94 -0.11
CA GLU A 38 26.49 0.42 -1.39
C GLU A 38 26.92 -1.05 -1.28
N GLY A 39 26.39 -1.88 -2.19
CA GLY A 39 26.64 -3.31 -2.24
C GLY A 39 26.15 -4.09 -1.01
N LYS A 40 25.19 -3.54 -0.23
CA LYS A 40 24.57 -4.21 0.93
C LYS A 40 23.12 -4.59 0.63
N GLY A 41 22.54 -5.42 1.51
CA GLY A 41 21.16 -5.89 1.39
C GLY A 41 20.98 -7.09 0.46
N ALA A 42 21.99 -7.95 0.35
CA ALA A 42 21.83 -9.23 -0.34
C ALA A 42 20.72 -10.06 0.33
N PRO A 43 19.83 -10.71 -0.44
CA PRO A 43 18.68 -11.43 0.11
C PRO A 43 19.03 -12.83 0.65
N ASP A 44 20.29 -13.26 0.50
CA ASP A 44 20.75 -14.58 0.92
C ASP A 44 20.70 -14.67 2.46
N PRO A 45 20.01 -15.68 3.04
CA PRO A 45 19.86 -15.82 4.49
C PRO A 45 21.18 -16.02 5.23
N ASP A 46 22.24 -16.45 4.55
CA ASP A 46 23.57 -16.65 5.13
C ASP A 46 24.44 -15.37 5.08
N THR A 47 23.89 -14.26 4.58
CA THR A 47 24.59 -12.97 4.56
C THR A 47 24.73 -12.40 5.97
N ASP A 48 25.96 -12.10 6.38
CA ASP A 48 26.23 -11.41 7.64
C ASP A 48 25.63 -9.98 7.67
N ASP A 49 25.23 -9.53 8.87
CA ASP A 49 24.81 -8.16 9.10
C ASP A 49 25.90 -7.16 8.70
N ALA A 50 25.51 -6.11 7.97
CA ALA A 50 26.44 -5.06 7.51
C ALA A 50 27.06 -4.22 8.64
N ARG A 51 26.43 -4.23 9.85
CA ARG A 51 26.88 -3.53 11.07
C ARG A 51 27.35 -2.08 10.83
N ILE A 52 26.61 -1.34 10.00
CA ILE A 52 26.90 0.06 9.67
C ILE A 52 26.64 0.95 10.91
N PRO A 53 27.59 1.81 11.31
CA PRO A 53 27.36 2.79 12.38
C PRO A 53 26.18 3.71 12.07
N VAL A 54 25.38 4.05 13.08
CA VAL A 54 24.11 4.80 12.90
C VAL A 54 24.31 6.19 12.28
N GLU A 55 25.46 6.79 12.53
CA GLU A 55 25.91 8.07 11.94
C GLU A 55 26.12 8.00 10.41
N ASN A 56 26.39 6.81 9.87
CA ASN A 56 26.60 6.56 8.44
C ASN A 56 25.33 6.08 7.70
N LEU A 57 24.25 5.81 8.45
CA LEU A 57 22.94 5.53 7.88
C LEU A 57 22.28 6.80 7.30
N PRO A 58 21.21 6.71 6.50
CA PRO A 58 20.57 7.87 5.89
C PRO A 58 20.20 8.96 6.91
N ARG A 59 20.61 10.20 6.65
CA ARG A 59 20.44 11.36 7.54
C ARG A 59 19.57 12.44 6.92
N CYS A 60 18.87 13.18 7.78
CA CYS A 60 18.03 14.31 7.38
C CYS A 60 18.88 15.47 6.87
N GLU A 61 18.55 15.96 5.68
CA GLU A 61 19.23 17.09 5.01
C GLU A 61 18.68 18.46 5.44
N GLU A 62 17.63 18.49 6.28
CA GLU A 62 17.10 19.73 6.84
C GLU A 62 18.18 20.45 7.68
N ASN A 63 18.30 21.76 7.46
CA ASN A 63 19.34 22.58 8.06
C ASN A 63 19.29 22.52 9.60
N GLY A 64 20.39 22.09 10.21
CA GLY A 64 20.51 21.93 11.66
C GLY A 64 19.84 20.70 12.26
N CYS A 65 19.27 19.78 11.46
CA CYS A 65 18.63 18.57 11.98
C CYS A 65 19.60 17.39 12.05
N ASN A 66 20.11 16.94 10.89
CA ASN A 66 20.95 15.74 10.75
C ASN A 66 20.40 14.49 11.46
N GLY A 67 19.09 14.37 11.67
CA GLY A 67 18.45 13.25 12.36
C GLY A 67 18.48 11.95 11.54
N LEU A 68 18.34 10.80 12.19
CA LEU A 68 18.26 9.51 11.49
C LEU A 68 16.96 9.45 10.66
N LEU A 69 17.07 9.00 9.41
CA LEU A 69 15.92 8.72 8.58
C LEU A 69 15.47 7.27 8.76
N ARG A 70 14.15 7.08 8.72
CA ARG A 70 13.52 5.77 8.51
C ARG A 70 12.70 5.80 7.22
N PRO A 71 12.42 4.65 6.59
CA PRO A 71 11.42 4.59 5.53
C PRO A 71 10.08 5.14 6.03
N HIS A 72 9.42 5.94 5.20
CA HIS A 72 8.11 6.47 5.50
C HIS A 72 7.03 5.43 5.13
N VAL A 73 7.08 4.34 5.88
CA VAL A 73 6.13 3.23 5.85
C VAL A 73 5.56 3.02 7.24
N VAL A 74 4.37 2.46 7.31
CA VAL A 74 3.75 2.06 8.58
C VAL A 74 4.26 0.68 8.95
N TRP A 75 4.95 0.56 10.09
CA TRP A 75 5.43 -0.72 10.60
C TRP A 75 4.35 -1.47 11.37
N PHE A 76 4.52 -2.78 11.52
CA PHE A 76 3.66 -3.56 12.41
C PHE A 76 3.69 -2.98 13.83
N GLY A 77 2.51 -2.76 14.40
CA GLY A 77 2.35 -2.11 15.70
C GLY A 77 2.21 -0.59 15.65
N GLU A 78 2.44 0.03 14.48
CA GLU A 78 2.16 1.46 14.29
C GLU A 78 0.74 1.69 13.78
N THR A 79 0.18 2.83 14.15
CA THR A 79 -1.12 3.30 13.65
C THR A 79 -0.98 3.84 12.24
N LEU A 80 -1.96 3.54 11.37
CA LEU A 80 -2.10 4.24 10.10
C LEU A 80 -2.39 5.73 10.33
N ASP A 81 -2.07 6.57 9.35
CA ASP A 81 -2.39 7.99 9.38
C ASP A 81 -3.92 8.18 9.41
N SER A 82 -4.41 8.90 10.42
CA SER A 82 -5.84 9.11 10.63
C SER A 82 -6.49 9.86 9.47
N ASN A 83 -5.80 10.82 8.86
CA ASN A 83 -6.35 11.57 7.73
C ASN A 83 -6.50 10.67 6.50
N VAL A 84 -5.53 9.77 6.28
CA VAL A 84 -5.61 8.78 5.19
C VAL A 84 -6.76 7.80 5.45
N LEU A 85 -6.93 7.35 6.71
CA LEU A 85 -8.04 6.48 7.08
C LEU A 85 -9.40 7.15 6.87
N THR A 86 -9.58 8.39 7.32
CA THR A 86 -10.82 9.14 7.10
C THR A 86 -11.16 9.26 5.62
N GLN A 87 -10.17 9.59 4.78
CA GLN A 87 -10.41 9.67 3.33
C GLN A 87 -10.74 8.30 2.72
N VAL A 88 -10.11 7.22 3.19
CA VAL A 88 -10.47 5.85 2.78
C VAL A 88 -11.92 5.55 3.16
N GLU A 89 -12.32 5.83 4.40
CA GLU A 89 -13.68 5.62 4.89
C GLU A 89 -14.72 6.37 4.04
N GLU A 90 -14.47 7.65 3.71
CA GLU A 90 -15.32 8.43 2.81
C GLU A 90 -15.49 7.77 1.43
N GLN A 91 -14.41 7.23 0.85
CA GLN A 91 -14.50 6.52 -0.43
C GLN A 91 -15.26 5.20 -0.30
N LEU A 92 -15.02 4.45 0.78
CA LEU A 92 -15.75 3.22 1.04
C LEU A 92 -17.24 3.50 1.18
N GLU A 93 -17.63 4.60 1.84
CA GLU A 93 -19.02 5.04 2.01
C GLU A 93 -19.73 5.33 0.69
N MET A 94 -19.04 5.92 -0.29
CA MET A 94 -19.65 6.26 -1.59
C MET A 94 -19.57 5.13 -2.62
N CYS A 95 -18.80 4.07 -2.33
CA CYS A 95 -18.55 2.95 -3.25
C CYS A 95 -19.83 2.15 -3.58
N ASP A 96 -20.05 1.92 -4.87
CA ASP A 96 -21.14 1.09 -5.43
C ASP A 96 -20.65 -0.24 -6.06
N LEU A 97 -19.34 -0.41 -6.21
CA LEU A 97 -18.65 -1.65 -6.57
C LEU A 97 -17.22 -1.64 -6.01
N CYS A 98 -16.84 -2.69 -5.26
CA CYS A 98 -15.49 -2.82 -4.72
C CYS A 98 -14.75 -4.02 -5.31
N LEU A 99 -13.51 -3.78 -5.77
CA LEU A 99 -12.59 -4.82 -6.23
C LEU A 99 -11.49 -5.02 -5.19
N VAL A 100 -11.24 -6.27 -4.80
CA VAL A 100 -10.16 -6.65 -3.88
C VAL A 100 -9.15 -7.48 -4.65
N VAL A 101 -7.95 -6.94 -4.86
CA VAL A 101 -6.98 -7.50 -5.81
C VAL A 101 -5.70 -7.90 -5.09
N GLY A 102 -5.32 -9.19 -5.16
CA GLY A 102 -3.99 -9.66 -4.79
C GLY A 102 -3.58 -9.40 -3.32
N THR A 103 -4.51 -9.53 -2.38
CA THR A 103 -4.26 -9.41 -0.94
C THR A 103 -4.65 -10.69 -0.21
N SER A 104 -3.92 -11.03 0.85
CA SER A 104 -4.28 -12.17 1.72
C SER A 104 -5.49 -11.90 2.61
N SER A 105 -5.91 -10.63 2.74
CA SER A 105 -6.99 -10.21 3.65
C SER A 105 -6.76 -10.60 5.12
N ILE A 106 -5.49 -10.57 5.57
CA ILE A 106 -5.10 -10.92 6.95
C ILE A 106 -4.71 -9.68 7.77
N VAL A 107 -4.06 -8.69 7.15
CA VAL A 107 -3.46 -7.55 7.87
C VAL A 107 -4.49 -6.47 8.16
N TYR A 108 -4.69 -6.18 9.44
CA TYR A 108 -5.58 -5.13 9.92
C TYR A 108 -4.90 -3.76 9.91
N PRO A 109 -5.65 -2.67 9.68
CA PRO A 109 -7.11 -2.62 9.48
C PRO A 109 -7.57 -2.89 8.05
N ALA A 110 -6.66 -2.94 7.07
CA ALA A 110 -6.99 -3.03 5.65
C ALA A 110 -7.87 -4.24 5.27
N ALA A 111 -7.68 -5.37 5.95
CA ALA A 111 -8.49 -6.58 5.77
C ALA A 111 -9.99 -6.37 6.01
N MET A 112 -10.40 -5.29 6.69
CA MET A 112 -11.81 -5.01 6.99
C MET A 112 -12.51 -4.10 5.97
N PHE A 113 -11.77 -3.39 5.11
CA PHE A 113 -12.36 -2.41 4.20
C PHE A 113 -13.38 -3.03 3.25
N ALA A 114 -13.00 -4.10 2.54
CA ALA A 114 -13.91 -4.76 1.62
C ALA A 114 -15.06 -5.51 2.32
N PRO A 115 -14.84 -6.21 3.46
CA PRO A 115 -15.94 -6.74 4.26
C PRO A 115 -16.94 -5.67 4.73
N GLN A 116 -16.49 -4.46 5.08
CA GLN A 116 -17.38 -3.34 5.43
C GLN A 116 -18.24 -2.91 4.25
N VAL A 117 -17.67 -2.84 3.05
CA VAL A 117 -18.42 -2.56 1.82
C VAL A 117 -19.46 -3.66 1.54
N ALA A 118 -19.04 -4.93 1.60
CA ALA A 118 -19.94 -6.08 1.40
C ALA A 118 -21.11 -6.09 2.39
N ALA A 119 -20.86 -5.74 3.67
CA ALA A 119 -21.88 -5.69 4.70
C ALA A 119 -22.98 -4.65 4.43
N ARG A 120 -22.72 -3.65 3.58
CA ARG A 120 -23.71 -2.67 3.12
C ARG A 120 -24.54 -3.15 1.92
N GLY A 121 -24.31 -4.37 1.45
CA GLY A 121 -24.97 -4.94 0.28
C GLY A 121 -24.35 -4.54 -1.06
N VAL A 122 -23.26 -3.77 -1.03
CA VAL A 122 -22.50 -3.38 -2.23
C VAL A 122 -21.78 -4.62 -2.79
N PRO A 123 -21.82 -4.87 -4.11
CA PRO A 123 -21.09 -5.97 -4.70
C PRO A 123 -19.57 -5.84 -4.46
N VAL A 124 -18.97 -6.93 -3.97
CA VAL A 124 -17.53 -7.05 -3.83
C VAL A 124 -17.04 -8.21 -4.68
N ALA A 125 -16.02 -7.95 -5.49
CA ALA A 125 -15.34 -8.94 -6.31
C ALA A 125 -13.88 -9.09 -5.88
N GLU A 126 -13.52 -10.28 -5.40
CA GLU A 126 -12.14 -10.63 -5.09
C GLU A 126 -11.46 -11.24 -6.32
N PHE A 127 -10.27 -10.75 -6.64
CA PHE A 127 -9.38 -11.27 -7.67
C PHE A 127 -8.11 -11.75 -6.99
N ASN A 128 -7.91 -13.08 -6.96
CA ASN A 128 -6.79 -13.65 -6.21
C ASN A 128 -6.40 -15.04 -6.72
N MET A 129 -5.17 -15.47 -6.44
CA MET A 129 -4.70 -16.81 -6.80
C MET A 129 -5.40 -17.91 -5.98
N GLU A 130 -5.72 -17.58 -4.73
CA GLU A 130 -6.28 -18.48 -3.72
C GLU A 130 -7.39 -17.77 -2.95
N THR A 131 -8.24 -18.55 -2.28
CA THR A 131 -9.24 -18.01 -1.35
C THR A 131 -8.57 -17.44 -0.10
N THR A 132 -9.16 -16.40 0.47
CA THR A 132 -8.76 -15.75 1.71
C THR A 132 -9.79 -16.01 2.83
N PRO A 133 -9.47 -15.68 4.10
CA PRO A 133 -10.47 -15.70 5.18
C PRO A 133 -11.69 -14.80 4.93
N ALA A 134 -11.60 -13.84 4.01
CA ALA A 134 -12.68 -12.92 3.67
C ALA A 134 -13.51 -13.37 2.45
N THR A 135 -13.04 -14.33 1.65
CA THR A 135 -13.68 -14.74 0.38
C THR A 135 -15.17 -15.04 0.52
N THR A 136 -15.58 -15.74 1.58
CA THR A 136 -16.98 -16.13 1.81
C THR A 136 -17.90 -14.95 2.12
N ARG A 137 -17.35 -13.76 2.39
CA ARG A 137 -18.11 -12.52 2.60
C ARG A 137 -18.38 -11.76 1.30
N PHE A 138 -17.75 -12.14 0.20
CA PHE A 138 -17.83 -11.42 -1.06
C PHE A 138 -18.80 -12.09 -2.04
N ARG A 139 -19.36 -11.29 -2.96
CA ARG A 139 -20.30 -11.79 -3.96
C ARG A 139 -19.59 -12.58 -5.06
N PHE A 140 -18.37 -12.16 -5.42
CA PHE A 140 -17.60 -12.78 -6.49
C PHE A 140 -16.18 -13.12 -6.02
N HIS A 141 -15.67 -14.23 -6.50
CA HIS A 141 -14.27 -14.63 -6.40
C HIS A 141 -13.80 -15.10 -7.77
N PHE A 142 -12.78 -14.42 -8.30
CA PHE A 142 -12.14 -14.73 -9.57
C PHE A 142 -10.76 -15.29 -9.29
N GLN A 143 -10.64 -16.60 -9.42
CA GLN A 143 -9.38 -17.29 -9.17
C GLN A 143 -8.40 -17.12 -10.34
N GLY A 144 -7.15 -16.78 -10.02
CA GLY A 144 -6.03 -16.78 -10.96
C GLY A 144 -5.23 -15.48 -10.98
N PRO A 145 -4.23 -15.38 -11.89
CA PRO A 145 -3.37 -14.21 -11.97
C PRO A 145 -4.17 -12.95 -12.30
N CYS A 146 -4.07 -11.92 -11.45
CA CYS A 146 -4.80 -10.66 -11.64
C CYS A 146 -4.47 -9.98 -12.98
N GLY A 147 -3.24 -10.17 -13.49
CA GLY A 147 -2.85 -9.69 -14.81
C GLY A 147 -3.57 -10.37 -15.98
N LEU A 148 -4.28 -11.48 -15.76
CA LEU A 148 -5.10 -12.18 -16.75
C LEU A 148 -6.59 -12.00 -16.48
N THR A 149 -7.01 -11.93 -15.21
CA THR A 149 -8.42 -11.83 -14.83
C THR A 149 -8.96 -10.40 -14.84
N LEU A 150 -8.14 -9.40 -14.51
CA LEU A 150 -8.57 -7.99 -14.51
C LEU A 150 -8.79 -7.41 -15.90
N PRO A 151 -7.91 -7.61 -16.91
CA PRO A 151 -8.12 -7.01 -18.22
C PRO A 151 -9.49 -7.31 -18.85
N PRO A 152 -10.00 -8.57 -18.87
CA PRO A 152 -11.34 -8.82 -19.36
C PRO A 152 -12.46 -8.33 -18.42
N ALA A 153 -12.24 -8.32 -17.10
CA ALA A 153 -13.24 -7.85 -16.14
C ALA A 153 -13.45 -6.32 -16.17
N LEU A 154 -12.40 -5.58 -16.53
CA LEU A 154 -12.40 -4.12 -16.68
C LEU A 154 -12.50 -3.69 -18.15
N ALA A 155 -12.63 -4.64 -19.07
CA ALA A 155 -12.87 -4.33 -20.47
C ALA A 155 -14.25 -3.67 -20.60
N ARG A 156 -14.35 -2.77 -21.57
CA ARG A 156 -15.61 -2.10 -21.88
C ARG A 156 -16.70 -3.14 -22.15
N HIS A 157 -17.86 -2.97 -21.51
CA HIS A 157 -18.99 -3.84 -21.80
C HIS A 157 -19.62 -3.46 -23.14
N ASP A 158 -20.13 -4.43 -23.90
CA ASP A 158 -20.72 -4.20 -25.24
C ASP A 158 -21.94 -3.28 -25.20
N SER A 159 -22.59 -3.14 -24.03
CA SER A 159 -23.73 -2.25 -23.83
C SER A 159 -23.36 -0.78 -23.59
N GLU A 160 -22.08 -0.44 -23.44
CA GLU A 160 -21.65 0.94 -23.26
C GLU A 160 -21.69 1.69 -24.60
N ILE A 161 -22.64 2.63 -24.72
CA ILE A 161 -22.80 3.48 -25.90
C ILE A 161 -21.68 4.53 -25.91
N ILE A 162 -20.98 4.66 -27.04
CA ILE A 162 -20.01 5.72 -27.27
C ILE A 162 -20.78 7.03 -27.46
N SER A 163 -20.76 7.91 -26.46
CA SER A 163 -21.17 9.32 -26.62
C SER A 163 -19.94 10.22 -26.76
#